data_AF-A0A2N3KIP5-F1
#
_entry.id   AF-A0A2N3KIP5-F1
#
_cell.length_a   1.000
_cell.length_b   1.000
_cell.length_c   1.000
_cell.angle_alpha   90.00
_cell.angle_beta   90.00
_cell.angle_gamma   90.00
#
_symmetry.space_group_name_H-M   'P 1'
#
loop_
_entity.id
_entity.type
_entity.pdbx_description
1 polymer ?
#
loop_
_entity_poly.entity_id
_entity_poly.type
_entity_poly.pdbx_seq_one_letter_code
_entity_poly.pdbx_strand_id
1 'polypeptide(L)'
;MYFMGRFECRRWVPSRGRLGGITLVINMLLHKNETWVDRTLPTFETSPRKEFVMPKTVDQSETVEKTERDYPLMILGDITDLRTNPRIPAPRQTVEIKEPNGEFTRSDRLAYRHLASIAQHDLANDGIGEHKTRLQDLNVGSHVGTERIKASIETLQKTLVQTMNDKGEWHSVQLLGEARIKDGWLYFQFPKTIRDYLQKPEIYNRISLRVLYHMKSKYAIILYEILAGYHRMQNPFWRVTLDELHEFLGTKSNKSYRRPAELKRSVLQPAMEEINLRAEFLAQYRMIKRGRSFTHIEFTLSTKSRDQMDVVKALLEEEMPLLG
;
A
#
# COMPACT_ATOMS: atom_id res chain seq x y z
N MET A 1 -1.39 37.62 42.54
CA MET A 1 -1.20 38.88 41.79
C MET A 1 -1.49 38.57 40.33
N TYR A 2 -2.58 39.14 39.82
CA TYR A 2 -3.19 38.90 38.51
C TYR A 2 -2.28 39.29 37.34
N PHE A 3 -2.32 38.56 36.22
CA PHE A 3 -2.61 39.14 34.90
C PHE A 3 -3.05 38.04 33.91
N MET A 4 -4.32 38.14 33.51
CA MET A 4 -4.98 37.40 32.43
C MET A 4 -4.74 38.14 31.10
N GLY A 5 -4.45 37.41 30.01
CA GLY A 5 -4.50 37.92 28.64
C GLY A 5 -5.63 37.24 27.85
N ARG A 6 -6.70 37.98 27.57
CA ARG A 6 -7.84 37.59 26.72
C ARG A 6 -7.43 37.64 25.25
N PHE A 7 -7.87 36.65 24.46
CA PHE A 7 -8.00 36.79 23.00
C PHE A 7 -9.48 36.72 22.63
N GLU A 8 -9.94 37.76 21.95
CA GLU A 8 -11.32 37.98 21.53
C GLU A 8 -11.70 37.17 20.29
N CYS A 9 -12.90 36.61 20.35
CA CYS A 9 -13.62 35.95 19.27
C CYS A 9 -14.34 37.02 18.43
N ARG A 10 -14.07 37.12 17.12
CA ARG A 10 -14.90 37.93 16.21
C ARG A 10 -15.83 37.04 15.39
N ARG A 11 -17.12 37.24 15.69
CA ARG A 11 -18.33 36.69 15.10
C ARG A 11 -18.66 37.48 13.82
N TRP A 12 -19.01 36.81 12.73
CA TRP A 12 -19.53 37.42 11.51
C TRP A 12 -20.92 36.83 11.22
N VAL A 13 -21.95 37.68 11.12
CA VAL A 13 -23.34 37.33 10.78
C VAL A 13 -23.97 38.52 10.00
N PRO A 14 -25.10 38.37 9.28
CA PRO A 14 -25.14 38.32 7.82
C PRO A 14 -25.97 39.48 7.21
N SER A 15 -26.01 39.58 5.88
CA SER A 15 -27.08 40.34 5.20
C SER A 15 -27.85 39.47 4.20
N ARG A 16 -29.17 39.46 4.40
CA ARG A 16 -30.26 38.95 3.53
C ARG A 16 -30.42 39.93 2.34
N GLY A 17 -30.93 39.60 1.15
CA GLY A 17 -31.55 38.41 0.60
C GLY A 17 -32.33 38.77 -0.69
N ARG A 18 -32.77 37.75 -1.44
CA ARG A 18 -34.02 37.61 -2.25
C ARG A 18 -33.90 36.28 -3.02
N LEU A 19 -34.59 35.20 -2.63
CA LEU A 19 -36.01 34.82 -2.81
C LEU A 19 -36.41 34.42 -4.24
N GLY A 20 -36.97 33.20 -4.33
CA GLY A 20 -37.52 32.50 -5.49
C GLY A 20 -36.98 31.06 -5.50
N GLY A 21 -37.52 30.09 -4.75
CA GLY A 21 -38.85 29.46 -4.96
C GLY A 21 -38.74 28.50 -6.15
N ILE A 22 -38.69 27.18 -5.99
CA ILE A 22 -39.89 26.31 -5.92
C ILE A 22 -39.54 24.94 -5.29
N THR A 23 -40.58 24.39 -4.67
CA THR A 23 -40.74 23.25 -3.76
C THR A 23 -41.10 21.94 -4.50
N LEU A 24 -40.48 20.82 -4.10
CA LEU A 24 -41.02 19.46 -3.80
C LEU A 24 -42.06 18.74 -4.71
N VAL A 25 -41.77 17.48 -5.09
CA VAL A 25 -42.70 16.30 -5.19
C VAL A 25 -41.81 15.01 -5.15
N ILE A 26 -41.68 14.22 -4.07
CA ILE A 26 -42.45 13.05 -3.57
C ILE A 26 -42.74 11.91 -4.59
N ASN A 27 -41.96 10.82 -4.45
CA ASN A 27 -42.34 9.39 -4.26
C ASN A 27 -43.49 8.73 -5.05
N MET A 28 -43.21 7.57 -5.69
CA MET A 28 -44.06 6.38 -6.03
C MET A 28 -43.34 5.61 -7.17
N LEU A 29 -43.33 4.29 -7.37
CA LEU A 29 -43.98 3.10 -6.78
C LEU A 29 -43.29 1.85 -7.40
N LEU A 30 -43.28 0.75 -6.64
CA LEU A 30 -43.06 -0.62 -7.12
C LEU A 30 -44.26 -1.11 -7.96
N HIS A 31 -44.03 -1.91 -9.02
CA HIS A 31 -44.58 -3.27 -9.19
C HIS A 31 -44.40 -3.90 -10.60
N LYS A 32 -44.14 -5.23 -10.59
CA LYS A 32 -44.54 -6.31 -11.54
C LYS A 32 -43.84 -6.39 -12.90
N ASN A 33 -43.77 -7.52 -13.61
CA ASN A 33 -43.66 -8.98 -13.41
C ASN A 33 -43.73 -9.58 -14.83
N GLU A 34 -43.29 -10.83 -15.01
CA GLU A 34 -43.73 -11.80 -16.06
C GLU A 34 -43.07 -11.75 -17.47
N THR A 35 -42.17 -12.70 -17.79
CA THR A 35 -42.32 -14.03 -18.46
C THR A 35 -42.42 -13.97 -19.99
N TRP A 36 -41.47 -14.63 -20.68
CA TRP A 36 -41.70 -15.29 -21.98
C TRP A 36 -40.83 -16.55 -22.11
N VAL A 37 -41.46 -17.60 -22.62
CA VAL A 37 -41.01 -18.99 -22.78
C VAL A 37 -40.70 -19.27 -24.25
N ASP A 38 -39.55 -19.92 -24.46
CA ASP A 38 -39.18 -20.94 -25.46
C ASP A 38 -39.39 -20.70 -26.98
N ARG A 39 -38.30 -20.89 -27.74
CA ARG A 39 -38.30 -21.47 -29.10
C ARG A 39 -36.91 -22.04 -29.44
N THR A 40 -36.95 -23.28 -29.89
CA THR A 40 -35.87 -24.22 -30.19
C THR A 40 -35.10 -23.93 -31.49
N LEU A 41 -33.82 -24.32 -31.54
CA LEU A 41 -33.04 -24.52 -32.77
C LEU A 41 -32.18 -25.81 -32.66
N PRO A 42 -31.85 -26.45 -33.79
CA PRO A 42 -31.51 -27.88 -33.85
C PRO A 42 -30.03 -28.22 -33.57
N THR A 43 -29.83 -29.50 -33.28
CA THR A 43 -28.59 -30.19 -32.94
C THR A 43 -27.57 -30.29 -34.08
N PHE A 44 -26.29 -30.03 -33.76
CA PHE A 44 -25.13 -30.53 -34.48
C PHE A 44 -24.13 -31.09 -33.47
N GLU A 45 -23.93 -32.42 -33.49
CA GLU A 45 -22.87 -33.13 -32.77
C GLU A 45 -21.56 -33.08 -33.57
N THR A 46 -20.44 -32.71 -32.93
CA THR A 46 -19.10 -33.29 -33.23
C THR A 46 -18.11 -33.12 -32.05
N SER A 47 -17.75 -34.26 -31.44
CA SER A 47 -16.50 -34.67 -30.75
C SER A 47 -15.96 -33.96 -29.48
N PRO A 48 -15.29 -34.72 -28.58
CA PRO A 48 -15.34 -34.49 -27.13
C PRO A 48 -14.34 -33.44 -26.65
N ARG A 49 -14.84 -32.40 -25.97
CA ARG A 49 -14.04 -31.59 -25.06
C ARG A 49 -13.81 -32.39 -23.78
N LYS A 50 -12.56 -32.43 -23.31
CA LYS A 50 -12.21 -32.92 -21.96
C LYS A 50 -13.16 -32.29 -20.95
N GLU A 51 -13.89 -33.13 -20.22
CA GLU A 51 -14.86 -32.72 -19.21
C GLU A 51 -14.19 -31.84 -18.16
N PHE A 52 -14.61 -30.58 -18.12
CA PHE A 52 -14.44 -29.74 -16.95
C PHE A 52 -15.43 -30.26 -15.91
N VAL A 53 -14.94 -31.05 -14.95
CA VAL A 53 -15.73 -31.50 -13.81
C VAL A 53 -16.03 -30.29 -12.94
N MET A 54 -17.23 -29.73 -13.09
CA MET A 54 -17.79 -28.77 -12.14
C MET A 54 -17.87 -29.46 -10.77
N PRO A 55 -17.24 -28.92 -9.71
CA PRO A 55 -17.54 -29.41 -8.37
C PRO A 55 -19.04 -29.22 -8.12
N LYS A 56 -19.67 -30.29 -7.63
CA LYS A 56 -21.10 -30.37 -7.32
C LYS A 56 -21.53 -29.16 -6.50
N THR A 57 -22.72 -28.65 -6.82
CA THR A 57 -23.42 -27.53 -6.19
C THR A 57 -23.15 -27.49 -4.69
N VAL A 58 -22.27 -26.59 -4.28
CA VAL A 58 -21.96 -26.32 -2.87
C VAL A 58 -23.08 -25.45 -2.33
N ASP A 59 -23.63 -25.88 -1.20
CA ASP A 59 -24.64 -25.19 -0.42
C ASP A 59 -24.24 -23.72 -0.18
N GLN A 60 -25.10 -22.79 -0.60
CA GLN A 60 -24.80 -21.35 -0.61
C GLN A 60 -24.75 -20.73 0.81
N SER A 61 -25.01 -21.50 1.86
CA SER A 61 -24.84 -21.08 3.25
C SER A 61 -23.45 -21.35 3.86
N GLU A 62 -22.56 -22.10 3.19
CA GLU A 62 -21.20 -22.41 3.70
C GLU A 62 -20.07 -21.64 2.99
N THR A 63 -20.39 -20.72 2.07
CA THR A 63 -19.37 -19.98 1.29
C THR A 63 -18.88 -18.70 2.00
N VAL A 64 -19.29 -18.46 3.25
CA VAL A 64 -18.94 -17.25 4.01
C VAL A 64 -18.14 -17.61 5.26
N GLU A 65 -16.93 -18.17 5.10
CA GLU A 65 -15.80 -18.06 6.07
C GLU A 65 -14.55 -18.88 5.68
N LYS A 66 -14.16 -18.93 4.40
CA LYS A 66 -12.73 -19.14 4.09
C LYS A 66 -11.99 -17.83 4.36
N THR A 67 -11.80 -17.57 5.64
CA THR A 67 -11.28 -16.31 6.17
C THR A 67 -9.86 -16.01 5.67
N GLU A 68 -9.55 -14.71 5.57
CA GLU A 68 -8.25 -14.07 5.30
C GLU A 68 -6.98 -14.72 5.91
N ARG A 69 -7.13 -15.66 6.86
CA ARG A 69 -6.07 -16.40 7.56
C ARG A 69 -5.46 -17.54 6.75
N ASP A 70 -6.24 -18.19 5.87
CA ASP A 70 -5.79 -19.42 5.19
C ASP A 70 -4.89 -19.15 3.98
N TYR A 71 -4.83 -17.90 3.51
CA TYR A 71 -3.99 -17.49 2.39
C TYR A 71 -3.21 -16.22 2.74
N PRO A 72 -2.07 -16.34 3.45
CA PRO A 72 -1.27 -15.20 3.90
C PRO A 72 -0.68 -14.37 2.76
N LEU A 73 -0.64 -14.92 1.54
CA LEU A 73 -0.10 -14.27 0.34
C LEU A 73 -1.18 -13.77 -0.64
N MET A 74 -2.47 -14.07 -0.42
CA MET A 74 -3.52 -13.66 -1.36
C MET A 74 -3.70 -12.14 -1.37
N ILE A 75 -3.58 -11.57 -2.57
CA ILE A 75 -3.91 -10.17 -2.84
C ILE A 75 -5.43 -10.03 -2.95
N LEU A 76 -5.98 -9.01 -2.29
CA LEU A 76 -7.38 -8.65 -2.46
C LEU A 76 -7.48 -7.54 -3.51
N GLY A 77 -8.35 -7.69 -4.50
CA GLY A 77 -8.50 -6.73 -5.60
C GLY A 77 -7.54 -6.98 -6.77
N ASP A 78 -7.67 -6.16 -7.82
CA ASP A 78 -6.85 -6.24 -9.02
C ASP A 78 -5.64 -5.31 -8.89
N ILE A 79 -4.43 -5.87 -8.86
CA ILE A 79 -3.17 -5.11 -8.76
C ILE A 79 -2.90 -4.17 -9.93
N THR A 80 -3.53 -4.41 -11.08
CA THR A 80 -3.41 -3.57 -12.27
C THR A 80 -4.39 -2.40 -12.26
N ASP A 81 -5.40 -2.44 -11.39
CA ASP A 81 -6.43 -1.42 -11.26
C ASP A 81 -6.56 -0.92 -9.81
N LEU A 82 -5.94 0.25 -9.54
CA LEU A 82 -6.04 0.88 -8.22
C LEU A 82 -7.46 1.24 -7.81
N ARG A 83 -8.42 1.27 -8.74
CA ARG A 83 -9.84 1.50 -8.42
C ARG A 83 -10.41 0.43 -7.51
N THR A 84 -9.89 -0.79 -7.64
CA THR A 84 -10.25 -1.93 -6.81
C THR A 84 -9.65 -1.86 -5.41
N ASN A 85 -8.81 -0.85 -5.12
CA ASN A 85 -8.03 -0.71 -3.89
C ASN A 85 -7.26 -2.00 -3.54
N PRO A 86 -6.32 -2.43 -4.40
CA PRO A 86 -5.65 -3.70 -4.22
C PRO A 86 -4.86 -3.70 -2.90
N ARG A 87 -5.02 -4.78 -2.12
CA ARG A 87 -4.42 -4.95 -0.80
C ARG A 87 -3.48 -6.13 -0.79
N ILE A 88 -2.19 -5.84 -0.62
CA ILE A 88 -1.12 -6.83 -0.66
C ILE A 88 -0.66 -7.16 0.75
N PRO A 89 -0.42 -8.44 1.07
CA PRO A 89 0.27 -8.82 2.30
C PRO A 89 1.70 -8.28 2.31
N ALA A 90 1.99 -7.39 3.24
CA ALA A 90 3.32 -6.95 3.58
C ALA A 90 3.83 -7.76 4.76
N PRO A 91 4.91 -8.55 4.61
CA PRO A 91 5.56 -9.14 5.75
C PRO A 91 6.03 -8.06 6.71
N ARG A 92 5.79 -8.22 8.00
CA ARG A 92 6.30 -7.31 9.03
C ARG A 92 7.83 -7.40 9.13
N GLN A 93 8.35 -8.60 8.90
CA GLN A 93 9.77 -8.90 8.73
C GLN A 93 10.20 -8.80 7.25
N THR A 94 9.43 -8.11 6.38
CA THR A 94 9.96 -7.72 5.05
C THR A 94 11.34 -7.20 5.37
N VAL A 95 12.36 -7.68 4.66
CA VAL A 95 13.66 -7.01 4.60
C VAL A 95 13.33 -5.55 4.60
N GLU A 96 13.40 -4.92 5.76
CA GLU A 96 13.41 -3.49 5.85
C GLU A 96 14.66 -3.27 5.04
N ILE A 97 14.48 -2.86 3.78
CA ILE A 97 15.60 -2.58 2.91
C ILE A 97 16.17 -1.38 3.62
N LYS A 98 17.05 -1.68 4.59
CA LYS A 98 17.79 -0.74 5.40
C LYS A 98 18.74 -0.21 4.37
N GLU A 99 18.27 0.77 3.62
CA GLU A 99 18.99 1.34 2.51
C GLU A 99 20.24 1.97 3.11
N PRO A 100 21.42 1.36 2.95
CA PRO A 100 22.61 1.87 3.61
C PRO A 100 22.91 3.30 3.12
N ASN A 101 22.53 3.56 1.86
CA ASN A 101 22.82 4.81 1.16
C ASN A 101 21.61 5.74 0.99
N GLY A 102 20.38 5.23 1.13
CA GLY A 102 19.15 6.02 0.99
C GLY A 102 18.81 6.49 -0.43
N GLU A 103 19.23 5.72 -1.43
CA GLU A 103 19.20 6.11 -2.84
C GLU A 103 17.84 5.91 -3.50
N PHE A 104 16.91 5.15 -2.90
CA PHE A 104 15.63 4.91 -3.56
C PHE A 104 14.82 6.19 -3.66
N THR A 105 14.34 6.44 -4.87
CA THR A 105 13.33 7.42 -5.16
C THR A 105 11.95 6.87 -4.85
N ARG A 106 10.92 7.72 -4.91
CA ARG A 106 9.52 7.27 -4.85
C ARG A 106 9.24 6.22 -5.94
N SER A 107 9.71 6.45 -7.16
CA SER A 107 9.47 5.56 -8.29
C SER A 107 10.09 4.19 -8.07
N ASP A 108 11.31 4.12 -7.52
CA ASP A 108 11.98 2.84 -7.24
C ASP A 108 11.22 2.02 -6.21
N ARG A 109 10.70 2.67 -5.16
CA ARG A 109 9.89 2.00 -4.13
C ARG A 109 8.57 1.47 -4.70
N LEU A 110 7.88 2.26 -5.50
CA LEU A 110 6.62 1.83 -6.12
C LEU A 110 6.86 0.69 -7.11
N ALA A 111 7.93 0.77 -7.92
CA ALA A 111 8.32 -0.31 -8.81
C ALA A 111 8.63 -1.60 -8.03
N TYR A 112 9.49 -1.53 -7.01
CA TYR A 112 9.78 -2.67 -6.15
C TYR A 112 8.51 -3.28 -5.56
N ARG A 113 7.63 -2.43 -5.01
CA ARG A 113 6.41 -2.86 -4.36
C ARG A 113 5.45 -3.55 -5.32
N HIS A 114 5.32 -3.02 -6.54
CA HIS A 114 4.54 -3.65 -7.59
C HIS A 114 5.09 -5.02 -7.97
N LEU A 115 6.40 -5.11 -8.25
CA LEU A 115 7.05 -6.37 -8.61
C LEU A 115 6.96 -7.42 -7.50
N ALA A 116 7.21 -7.02 -6.26
CA ALA A 116 7.09 -7.87 -5.09
C ALA A 116 5.65 -8.39 -4.93
N SER A 117 4.64 -7.55 -5.21
CA SER A 117 3.24 -7.96 -5.15
C SER A 117 2.90 -9.05 -6.17
N ILE A 118 3.34 -8.88 -7.41
CA ILE A 118 3.15 -9.90 -8.46
C ILE A 118 3.84 -11.18 -8.07
N ALA A 119 5.09 -11.11 -7.60
CA ALA A 119 5.82 -12.28 -7.17
C ALA A 119 5.11 -13.01 -6.02
N GLN A 120 4.65 -12.29 -4.99
CA GLN A 120 3.89 -12.87 -3.89
C GLN A 120 2.60 -13.55 -4.36
N HIS A 121 1.87 -12.91 -5.28
CA HIS A 121 0.67 -13.46 -5.89
C HIS A 121 0.97 -14.74 -6.68
N ASP A 122 2.00 -14.74 -7.54
CA ASP A 122 2.37 -15.90 -8.34
C ASP A 122 2.86 -17.05 -7.46
N LEU A 123 3.66 -16.75 -6.43
CA LEU A 123 4.16 -17.74 -5.47
C LEU A 123 3.02 -18.38 -4.65
N ALA A 124 1.93 -17.65 -4.41
CA ALA A 124 0.71 -18.19 -3.80
C ALA A 124 -0.04 -19.16 -4.71
N ASN A 125 0.21 -19.12 -6.02
CA ASN A 125 -0.42 -19.92 -7.07
C ASN A 125 0.58 -20.90 -7.73
N ASP A 126 1.52 -21.44 -6.94
CA ASP A 126 2.56 -22.40 -7.36
C ASP A 126 3.54 -21.89 -8.44
N GLY A 127 3.55 -20.59 -8.72
CA GLY A 127 4.48 -19.95 -9.64
C GLY A 127 5.88 -19.81 -9.04
N ILE A 128 6.83 -20.63 -9.51
CA ILE A 128 8.24 -20.55 -9.13
C ILE A 128 9.05 -20.03 -10.32
N GLY A 129 9.81 -18.94 -10.13
CA GLY A 129 10.81 -18.50 -11.12
C GLY A 129 10.56 -17.11 -11.69
N GLU A 130 10.33 -17.05 -13.01
CA GLU A 130 10.12 -15.82 -13.79
C GLU A 130 8.69 -15.31 -13.63
N HIS A 131 8.59 -14.03 -13.27
CA HIS A 131 7.34 -13.28 -13.18
C HIS A 131 7.25 -12.30 -14.34
N LYS A 132 6.04 -11.81 -14.65
CA LYS A 132 5.85 -10.80 -15.69
C LYS A 132 4.79 -9.78 -15.36
N THR A 133 4.95 -8.56 -15.87
CA THR A 133 3.95 -7.49 -15.81
C THR A 133 4.04 -6.60 -17.05
N ARG A 134 2.97 -5.88 -17.39
CA ARG A 134 3.04 -4.91 -18.48
C ARG A 134 3.80 -3.68 -17.99
N LEU A 135 4.59 -3.06 -18.87
CA LEU A 135 5.30 -1.83 -18.50
C LEU A 135 4.35 -0.70 -18.09
N GLN A 136 3.16 -0.62 -18.70
CA GLN A 136 2.14 0.35 -18.35
C GLN A 136 1.61 0.17 -16.92
N ASP A 137 1.64 -1.04 -16.38
CA ASP A 137 1.12 -1.33 -15.03
C ASP A 137 2.12 -0.89 -13.95
N LEU A 138 3.38 -0.61 -14.31
CA LEU A 138 4.36 0.02 -13.41
C LEU A 138 4.20 1.55 -13.36
N ASN A 139 3.41 2.13 -14.26
CA ASN A 139 3.20 3.56 -14.40
C ASN A 139 2.03 4.09 -13.56
N VAL A 140 1.60 3.36 -12.53
CA VAL A 140 0.39 3.74 -11.81
C VAL A 140 0.55 5.10 -11.14
N GLY A 141 -0.18 6.08 -11.65
CA GLY A 141 -0.18 7.46 -11.16
C GLY A 141 0.88 8.41 -11.72
N SER A 142 1.67 8.03 -12.71
CA SER A 142 2.53 8.97 -13.44
C SER A 142 2.88 8.41 -14.82
N HIS A 143 2.83 9.22 -15.89
CA HIS A 143 3.40 8.85 -17.19
C HIS A 143 4.92 8.74 -17.10
N VAL A 144 5.41 7.65 -16.51
CA VAL A 144 6.82 7.37 -16.37
C VAL A 144 7.27 6.72 -17.68
N GLY A 145 8.13 7.41 -18.43
CA GLY A 145 8.69 6.85 -19.67
C GLY A 145 9.44 5.55 -19.38
N THR A 146 9.48 4.65 -20.37
CA THR A 146 10.16 3.34 -20.26
C THR A 146 11.59 3.46 -19.72
N GLU A 147 12.29 4.55 -20.03
CA GLU A 147 13.64 4.80 -19.55
C GLU A 147 13.74 4.97 -18.03
N ARG A 148 12.76 5.63 -17.41
CA ARG A 148 12.70 5.76 -15.96
C ARG A 148 12.38 4.43 -15.29
N ILE A 149 11.52 3.59 -15.91
CA ILE A 149 11.29 2.23 -15.42
C ILE A 149 12.60 1.44 -15.45
N LYS A 150 13.32 1.45 -16.58
CA LYS A 150 14.64 0.79 -16.70
C LYS A 150 15.61 1.26 -15.63
N ALA A 151 15.71 2.58 -15.40
CA ALA A 151 16.55 3.13 -14.33
C ALA A 151 16.15 2.61 -12.95
N SER A 152 14.86 2.53 -12.64
CA SER A 152 14.38 1.93 -11.38
C SER A 152 14.75 0.45 -11.29
N ILE A 153 14.54 -0.34 -12.34
CA ILE A 153 14.95 -1.77 -12.37
C ILE A 153 16.45 -1.92 -12.14
N GLU A 154 17.27 -1.08 -12.78
CA GLU A 154 18.73 -1.12 -12.63
C GLU A 154 19.15 -0.78 -11.21
N THR A 155 18.51 0.22 -10.58
CA THR A 155 18.69 0.55 -9.16
C THR A 155 18.35 -0.64 -8.26
N LEU A 156 17.23 -1.31 -8.51
CA LEU A 156 16.82 -2.50 -7.75
C LEU A 156 17.81 -3.67 -7.93
N GLN A 157 18.36 -3.87 -9.12
CA GLN A 157 19.38 -4.90 -9.38
C GLN A 157 20.72 -4.60 -8.69
N LYS A 158 21.14 -3.33 -8.64
CA LYS A 158 22.37 -2.88 -7.97
C LYS A 158 22.26 -2.89 -6.45
N THR A 159 21.05 -2.95 -5.92
CA THR A 159 20.82 -2.92 -4.48
C THR A 159 21.14 -4.25 -3.84
N LEU A 160 22.02 -4.23 -2.83
CA LEU A 160 22.36 -5.40 -2.03
C LEU A 160 21.56 -5.40 -0.73
N VAL A 161 20.90 -6.53 -0.46
CA VAL A 161 20.32 -6.88 0.82
C VAL A 161 21.35 -7.70 1.58
N GLN A 162 21.78 -7.19 2.72
CA GLN A 162 22.82 -7.80 3.54
C GLN A 162 22.27 -8.14 4.92
N THR A 163 22.51 -9.36 5.37
CA THR A 163 22.07 -9.87 6.66
C THR A 163 23.24 -10.55 7.37
N MET A 164 23.29 -10.41 8.68
CA MET A 164 24.17 -11.19 9.55
C MET A 164 23.28 -12.14 10.35
N ASN A 165 23.55 -13.43 10.35
CA ASN A 165 22.81 -14.37 11.19
C ASN A 165 23.38 -14.43 12.62
N ASP A 166 22.69 -15.10 13.54
CA ASP A 166 23.08 -15.21 14.95
C ASP A 166 24.46 -15.90 15.15
N LYS A 167 24.94 -16.63 14.13
CA LYS A 167 26.24 -17.28 14.12
C LYS A 167 27.36 -16.39 13.57
N GLY A 168 27.04 -15.15 13.18
CA GLY A 168 27.99 -14.23 12.57
C GLY A 168 28.32 -14.53 11.11
N GLU A 169 27.50 -15.33 10.41
CA GLU A 169 27.64 -15.53 8.97
C GLU A 169 27.01 -14.35 8.22
N TRP A 170 27.83 -13.72 7.38
CA TRP A 170 27.41 -12.63 6.52
C TRP A 170 26.86 -13.16 5.21
N HIS A 171 25.62 -12.76 4.88
CA HIS A 171 24.96 -13.08 3.64
C HIS A 171 24.62 -11.79 2.88
N SER A 172 24.88 -11.78 1.57
CA SER A 172 24.60 -10.65 0.69
C SER A 172 23.95 -11.15 -0.58
N VAL A 173 22.81 -10.57 -0.94
CA VAL A 173 22.05 -10.93 -2.14
C VAL A 173 21.56 -9.67 -2.83
N GLN A 174 21.44 -9.70 -4.16
CA GLN A 174 20.78 -8.61 -4.89
C GLN A 174 19.29 -8.57 -4.53
N LEU A 175 18.70 -7.38 -4.52
CA LEU A 175 17.28 -7.22 -4.25
C LEU A 175 16.43 -7.74 -5.42
N LEU A 176 16.84 -7.43 -6.65
CA LEU A 176 16.22 -7.92 -7.89
C LEU A 176 17.26 -8.69 -8.72
N GLY A 177 16.86 -9.84 -9.25
CA GLY A 177 17.70 -10.68 -10.11
C GLY A 177 17.57 -10.27 -11.57
N GLU A 178 17.52 -11.24 -12.48
CA GLU A 178 17.38 -10.98 -13.92
C GLU A 178 16.09 -10.22 -14.23
N ALA A 179 16.18 -9.26 -15.16
CA ALA A 179 15.05 -8.52 -15.68
C ALA A 179 15.22 -8.30 -17.19
N ARG A 180 14.16 -8.55 -17.97
CA ARG A 180 14.15 -8.43 -19.43
C ARG A 180 12.88 -7.75 -19.90
N ILE A 181 13.01 -6.75 -20.76
CA ILE A 181 11.86 -6.10 -21.42
C ILE A 181 11.71 -6.68 -22.83
N LYS A 182 10.51 -7.16 -23.17
CA LYS A 182 10.18 -7.65 -24.51
C LYS A 182 8.71 -7.43 -24.80
N ASP A 183 8.40 -6.89 -25.98
CA ASP A 183 7.03 -6.71 -26.50
C ASP A 183 6.07 -5.97 -25.53
N GLY A 184 6.57 -4.95 -24.82
CA GLY A 184 5.78 -4.19 -23.84
C GLY A 184 5.64 -4.85 -22.46
N TRP A 185 6.23 -6.02 -22.26
CA TRP A 185 6.27 -6.74 -20.99
C TRP A 185 7.63 -6.63 -20.33
N LEU A 186 7.61 -6.51 -19.00
CA LEU A 186 8.75 -6.75 -18.14
C LEU A 186 8.66 -8.16 -17.59
N TYR A 187 9.70 -8.95 -17.86
CA TYR A 187 9.98 -10.24 -17.25
C TYR A 187 11.02 -10.02 -16.14
N PHE A 188 10.85 -10.62 -14.98
CA PHE A 188 11.76 -10.41 -13.85
C PHE A 188 11.80 -11.61 -12.91
N GLN A 189 12.88 -11.71 -12.13
CA GLN A 189 13.07 -12.76 -11.14
C GLN A 189 13.60 -12.20 -9.83
N PHE A 190 13.03 -12.65 -8.72
CA PHE A 190 13.66 -12.48 -7.40
C PHE A 190 14.63 -13.62 -7.13
N PRO A 191 15.84 -13.32 -6.58
CA PRO A 191 16.74 -14.35 -6.09
C PRO A 191 16.05 -15.24 -5.06
N LYS A 192 16.45 -16.52 -4.98
CA LYS A 192 15.81 -17.52 -4.11
C LYS A 192 15.68 -17.02 -2.66
N THR A 193 16.72 -16.41 -2.11
CA THR A 193 16.68 -15.82 -0.77
C THR A 193 15.53 -14.82 -0.62
N ILE A 194 15.40 -13.84 -1.52
CA ILE A 194 14.33 -12.84 -1.47
C ILE A 194 12.96 -13.49 -1.67
N ARG A 195 12.86 -14.47 -2.58
CA ARG A 195 11.63 -15.22 -2.82
C ARG A 195 11.15 -15.96 -1.56
N ASP A 196 12.04 -16.67 -0.89
CA ASP A 196 11.71 -17.42 0.33
C ASP A 196 11.17 -16.46 1.42
N TYR A 197 11.73 -15.25 1.52
CA TYR A 197 11.21 -14.20 2.41
C TYR A 197 9.83 -13.69 1.99
N LEU A 198 9.60 -13.45 0.69
CA LEU A 198 8.30 -13.02 0.19
C LEU A 198 7.20 -14.07 0.44
N GLN A 199 7.54 -15.36 0.50
CA GLN A 199 6.60 -16.48 0.71
C GLN A 199 6.14 -16.66 2.15
N LYS A 200 6.97 -16.37 3.16
CA LYS A 200 6.68 -16.73 4.56
C LYS A 200 6.71 -15.53 5.51
N PRO A 201 5.73 -14.61 5.44
CA PRO A 201 5.53 -13.67 6.53
C PRO A 201 5.08 -14.41 7.81
N GLU A 202 5.91 -14.45 8.86
CA GLU A 202 5.44 -14.91 10.19
C GLU A 202 4.32 -14.01 10.74
N ILE A 203 4.38 -12.72 10.40
CA ILE A 203 3.36 -11.72 10.66
C ILE A 203 3.23 -10.88 9.38
N TYR A 204 2.03 -10.77 8.82
CA TYR A 204 1.76 -9.88 7.70
C TYR A 204 0.64 -8.91 8.06
N ASN A 205 0.70 -7.71 7.50
CA ASN A 205 -0.48 -6.87 7.37
C ASN A 205 -0.74 -6.52 5.91
N ARG A 206 -2.00 -6.27 5.57
CA ARG A 206 -2.39 -5.85 4.23
C ARG A 206 -2.19 -4.35 4.05
N ILE A 207 -1.44 -3.97 3.02
CA ILE A 207 -1.18 -2.59 2.63
C ILE A 207 -2.00 -2.26 1.40
N SER A 208 -2.66 -1.10 1.40
CA SER A 208 -3.36 -0.59 0.23
C SER A 208 -2.35 -0.02 -0.78
N LEU A 209 -2.29 -0.64 -1.96
CA LEU A 209 -1.57 -0.08 -3.10
C LEU A 209 -2.13 1.29 -3.49
N ARG A 210 -3.46 1.45 -3.47
CA ARG A 210 -4.10 2.74 -3.77
C ARG A 210 -3.51 3.83 -2.88
N VAL A 211 -3.41 3.63 -1.57
CA VAL A 211 -2.80 4.60 -0.65
C VAL A 211 -1.33 4.83 -0.97
N LEU A 212 -0.54 3.77 -1.19
CA LEU A 212 0.89 3.87 -1.54
C LEU A 212 1.13 4.74 -2.77
N TYR A 213 0.37 4.51 -3.84
CA TYR A 213 0.55 5.22 -5.11
C TYR A 213 0.16 6.70 -5.00
N HIS A 214 -0.71 7.10 -4.07
CA HIS A 214 -1.04 8.51 -3.82
C HIS A 214 -0.02 9.26 -2.94
N MET A 215 0.88 8.55 -2.26
CA MET A 215 1.92 9.18 -1.46
C MET A 215 2.97 9.82 -2.36
N LYS A 216 3.36 11.06 -2.06
CA LYS A 216 4.33 11.88 -2.80
C LYS A 216 5.72 11.77 -2.19
N SER A 217 5.82 11.70 -0.87
CA SER A 217 7.09 11.50 -0.18
C SER A 217 7.50 10.03 -0.15
N LYS A 218 8.75 9.75 -0.51
CA LYS A 218 9.33 8.41 -0.30
C LYS A 218 9.31 8.00 1.17
N TYR A 219 9.42 8.97 2.08
CA TYR A 219 9.39 8.71 3.51
C TYR A 219 7.99 8.37 4.00
N ALA A 220 6.94 8.95 3.38
CA ALA A 220 5.55 8.57 3.64
C ALA A 220 5.29 7.12 3.24
N ILE A 221 5.79 6.70 2.08
CA ILE A 221 5.70 5.31 1.61
C ILE A 221 6.31 4.36 2.66
N ILE A 222 7.57 4.57 3.04
CA ILE A 222 8.27 3.71 4.01
C ILE A 222 7.51 3.65 5.34
N LEU A 223 7.17 4.82 5.89
CA LEU A 223 6.49 4.88 7.18
C LEU A 223 5.10 4.28 7.11
N TYR A 224 4.35 4.47 6.02
CA TYR A 224 3.07 3.81 5.84
C TYR A 224 3.22 2.29 5.82
N GLU A 225 4.22 1.77 5.11
CA GLU A 225 4.44 0.33 5.02
C GLU A 225 4.73 -0.27 6.40
N ILE A 226 5.62 0.36 7.15
CA ILE A 226 5.96 -0.06 8.51
C ILE A 226 4.73 0.06 9.42
N LEU A 227 4.13 1.26 9.50
CA LEU A 227 3.04 1.56 10.42
C LEU A 227 1.77 0.77 10.14
N ALA A 228 1.45 0.49 8.87
CA ALA A 228 0.39 -0.43 8.52
C ALA A 228 0.61 -1.77 9.23
N GLY A 229 1.83 -2.31 9.23
CA GLY A 229 2.21 -3.53 9.95
C GLY A 229 1.82 -3.57 11.44
N TYR A 230 1.71 -2.42 12.11
CA TYR A 230 1.39 -2.31 13.53
C TYR A 230 -0.07 -1.95 13.82
N HIS A 231 -0.80 -1.38 12.86
CA HIS A 231 -2.13 -0.82 13.08
C HIS A 231 -3.16 -1.84 13.62
N ARG A 232 -3.11 -3.10 13.18
CA ARG A 232 -4.08 -4.15 13.56
C ARG A 232 -3.71 -4.90 14.85
N MET A 233 -2.68 -4.44 15.57
CA MET A 233 -2.27 -5.08 16.83
C MET A 233 -3.15 -4.63 17.98
N GLN A 234 -3.24 -5.49 19.02
CA GLN A 234 -3.96 -5.17 20.25
C GLN A 234 -3.42 -3.88 20.92
N ASN A 235 -2.10 -3.67 20.85
CA ASN A 235 -1.45 -2.43 21.26
C ASN A 235 -0.66 -1.85 20.07
N PRO A 236 -1.28 -0.99 19.25
CA PRO A 236 -0.71 -0.53 18.00
C PRO A 236 0.31 0.61 18.25
N PHE A 237 1.54 0.22 18.57
CA PHE A 237 2.67 1.14 18.67
C PHE A 237 3.93 0.56 18.03
N TRP A 238 4.78 1.44 17.50
CA TRP A 238 6.10 1.09 17.00
C TRP A 238 7.14 2.00 17.64
N ARG A 239 8.06 1.42 18.42
CA ARG A 239 9.17 2.13 19.04
C ARG A 239 10.48 1.64 18.45
N VAL A 240 11.34 2.59 18.09
CA VAL A 240 12.60 2.34 17.40
C VAL A 240 13.64 3.37 17.82
N THR A 241 14.92 3.02 17.77
CA THR A 241 15.99 4.01 17.97
C THR A 241 16.03 5.02 16.81
N LEU A 242 16.60 6.20 17.03
CA LEU A 242 16.78 7.16 15.94
C LEU A 242 17.74 6.64 14.86
N ASP A 243 18.72 5.81 15.22
CA ASP A 243 19.64 5.22 14.25
C ASP A 243 18.95 4.20 13.34
N GLU A 244 18.16 3.29 13.90
CA GLU A 244 17.34 2.36 13.12
C GLU A 244 16.30 3.10 12.25
N LEU A 245 15.66 4.15 12.79
CA LEU A 245 14.77 5.00 11.99
C LEU A 245 15.52 5.61 10.78
N HIS A 246 16.76 6.06 10.98
CA HIS A 246 17.58 6.57 9.88
C HIS A 246 17.93 5.51 8.85
N GLU A 247 18.11 4.26 9.26
CA GLU A 247 18.31 3.11 8.37
C GLU A 247 17.06 2.83 7.54
N PHE A 248 15.88 2.81 8.15
CA PHE A 248 14.62 2.61 7.42
C PHE A 248 14.32 3.71 6.42
N LEU A 249 14.50 4.95 6.85
CA LEU A 249 14.20 6.10 6.00
C LEU A 249 15.29 6.34 4.95
N GLY A 250 16.43 5.64 4.99
CA GLY A 250 17.54 5.92 4.09
C GLY A 250 18.09 7.34 4.30
N THR A 251 18.20 7.77 5.56
CA THR A 251 18.62 9.14 5.92
C THR A 251 19.96 9.18 6.67
N LYS A 252 20.59 8.02 6.89
CA LYS A 252 21.84 7.87 7.65
C LYS A 252 23.01 8.65 7.06
N SER A 253 23.09 8.76 5.73
CA SER A 253 24.11 9.48 4.97
C SER A 253 23.95 11.01 5.04
N ASN A 254 22.73 11.51 5.28
CA ASN A 254 22.46 12.94 5.34
C ASN A 254 22.70 13.50 6.75
N LYS A 255 23.84 14.20 6.92
CA LYS A 255 24.24 14.81 8.19
C LYS A 255 23.22 15.80 8.75
N SER A 256 22.44 16.48 7.91
CA SER A 256 21.43 17.44 8.38
C SER A 256 20.31 16.73 9.14
N TYR A 257 19.92 15.54 8.71
CA TYR A 257 18.86 14.76 9.36
C TYR A 257 19.27 14.19 10.72
N ARG A 258 20.57 14.18 11.06
CA ARG A 258 21.02 13.89 12.44
C ARG A 258 20.49 14.90 13.47
N ARG A 259 20.08 16.09 13.03
CA ARG A 259 19.42 17.08 13.89
C ARG A 259 17.93 16.74 14.00
N PRO A 260 17.39 16.45 15.20
CA PRO A 260 15.99 16.06 15.36
C PRO A 260 14.98 17.10 14.83
N ALA A 261 15.33 18.39 14.90
CA ALA A 261 14.49 19.46 14.34
C ALA A 261 14.37 19.38 12.81
N GLU A 262 15.47 19.07 12.11
CA GLU A 262 15.48 18.95 10.65
C GLU A 262 14.77 17.67 10.22
N LEU A 263 15.06 16.54 10.89
CA LEU A 263 14.37 15.28 10.67
C LEU A 263 12.85 15.44 10.85
N LYS A 264 12.44 16.16 11.90
CA LYS A 264 11.02 16.46 12.13
C LYS A 264 10.42 17.26 10.98
N ARG A 265 11.03 18.40 10.63
CA ARG A 265 10.48 19.34 9.65
C ARG A 265 10.43 18.77 8.23
N SER A 266 11.50 18.10 7.82
CA SER A 266 11.72 17.76 6.41
C SER A 266 11.35 16.31 6.08
N VAL A 267 11.16 15.46 7.10
CA VAL A 267 10.90 14.02 6.91
C VAL A 267 9.64 13.60 7.65
N LEU A 268 9.64 13.67 8.98
CA LEU A 268 8.56 13.09 9.79
C LEU A 268 7.25 13.83 9.60
N GLN A 269 7.22 15.15 9.76
CA GLN A 269 5.97 15.90 9.70
C GLN A 269 5.28 15.78 8.33
N PRO A 270 5.95 16.00 7.18
CA PRO A 270 5.32 15.82 5.88
C PRO A 270 4.83 14.39 5.66
N ALA A 271 5.63 13.38 6.06
CA ALA A 271 5.24 11.99 5.90
C ALA A 271 4.01 11.62 6.75
N MET A 272 3.96 12.09 8.00
CA MET A 272 2.81 11.85 8.88
C MET A 272 1.56 12.56 8.41
N GLU A 273 1.66 13.77 7.85
CA GLU A 273 0.54 14.49 7.24
C GLU A 273 -0.04 13.69 6.06
N GLU A 274 0.81 13.20 5.16
CA GLU A 274 0.37 12.36 4.03
C GLU A 274 -0.29 11.05 4.48
N ILE A 275 0.29 10.37 5.47
CA ILE A 275 -0.25 9.12 6.03
C ILE A 275 -1.60 9.38 6.68
N ASN A 276 -1.69 10.37 7.57
CA ASN A 276 -2.93 10.70 8.26
C ASN A 276 -4.02 11.19 7.32
N LEU A 277 -3.66 11.72 6.16
CA LEU A 277 -4.62 12.11 5.14
C LEU A 277 -5.21 10.90 4.39
N ARG A 278 -4.41 9.87 4.07
CA ARG A 278 -4.81 8.81 3.13
C ARG A 278 -4.96 7.40 3.71
N ALA A 279 -4.30 7.09 4.82
CA ALA A 279 -4.31 5.76 5.41
C ALA A 279 -5.63 5.47 6.15
N GLU A 280 -5.85 4.19 6.46
CA GLU A 280 -7.01 3.69 7.23
C GLU A 280 -6.94 4.02 8.72
N PHE A 281 -5.83 4.60 9.15
CA PHE A 281 -5.49 4.88 10.53
C PHE A 281 -4.96 6.30 10.69
N LEU A 282 -5.00 6.78 11.92
CA LEU A 282 -4.25 7.94 12.37
C LEU A 282 -3.00 7.45 13.09
N ALA A 283 -1.89 8.12 12.84
CA ALA A 283 -0.63 7.87 13.49
C ALA A 283 -0.08 9.17 14.06
N GLN A 284 0.40 9.08 15.30
CA GLN A 284 1.07 10.15 16.02
C GLN A 284 2.43 9.65 16.45
N TYR A 285 3.36 10.56 16.75
CA TYR A 285 4.66 10.16 17.27
C TYR A 285 5.16 11.09 18.36
N ARG A 286 6.01 10.54 19.23
CA ARG A 286 6.79 11.29 20.22
C ARG A 286 8.24 10.86 20.19
N MET A 287 9.14 11.83 20.32
CA MET A 287 10.56 11.54 20.50
C MET A 287 10.88 11.40 21.98
N ILE A 288 11.62 10.36 22.34
CA ILE A 288 11.95 9.99 23.71
C ILE A 288 13.40 10.41 23.99
N LYS A 289 13.60 11.10 25.11
CA LYS A 289 14.92 11.54 25.57
C LYS A 289 15.56 10.54 26.54
N ARG A 290 16.88 10.44 26.47
CA ARG A 290 17.73 9.87 27.53
C ARG A 290 18.76 10.93 27.90
N GLY A 291 18.61 11.51 29.09
CA GLY A 291 19.37 12.71 29.47
C GLY A 291 19.01 13.91 28.58
N ARG A 292 20.01 14.50 27.91
CA ARG A 292 19.83 15.68 27.04
C ARG A 292 19.50 15.35 25.59
N SER A 293 19.71 14.11 25.16
CA SER A 293 19.60 13.69 23.76
C SER A 293 18.34 12.87 23.51
N PHE A 294 17.74 13.04 22.33
CA PHE A 294 16.72 12.11 21.84
C PHE A 294 17.39 10.81 21.40
N THR A 295 16.84 9.67 21.80
CA THR A 295 17.40 8.35 21.51
C THR A 295 16.44 7.45 20.76
N HIS A 296 15.14 7.61 21.00
CA HIS A 296 14.10 6.81 20.37
C HIS A 296 12.99 7.70 19.84
N ILE A 297 12.23 7.14 18.91
CA ILE A 297 10.93 7.62 18.50
C ILE A 297 9.90 6.52 18.78
N GLU A 298 8.71 6.92 19.17
CA GLU A 298 7.57 6.02 19.31
C GLU A 298 6.41 6.57 18.50
N PHE A 299 5.87 5.72 17.64
CA PHE A 299 4.64 5.94 16.90
C PHE A 299 3.50 5.21 17.59
N THR A 300 2.35 5.86 17.70
CA THR A 300 1.11 5.28 18.23
C THR A 300 0.04 5.42 17.17
N LEU A 301 -0.74 4.37 16.93
CA LEU A 301 -1.76 4.34 15.90
C LEU A 301 -3.15 4.21 16.51
N SER A 302 -4.15 4.75 15.83
CA SER A 302 -5.56 4.55 16.13
C SER A 302 -6.36 4.38 14.84
N THR A 303 -7.39 3.54 14.89
CA THR A 303 -8.30 3.34 13.77
C THR A 303 -9.12 4.60 13.52
N LYS A 304 -9.25 5.01 12.25
CA LYS A 304 -10.17 6.10 11.88
C LYS A 304 -11.62 5.69 12.11
N SER A 305 -12.44 6.64 12.53
CA SER A 305 -13.89 6.44 12.60
C SER A 305 -14.47 6.24 11.18
N ARG A 306 -15.71 5.75 11.11
CA ARG A 306 -16.42 5.57 9.83
C ARG A 306 -16.47 6.87 9.03
N ASP A 307 -16.86 7.98 9.66
CA ASP A 307 -16.96 9.29 9.01
C ASP A 307 -15.61 9.76 8.47
N GLN A 308 -14.53 9.55 9.24
CA GLN A 308 -13.17 9.86 8.78
C GLN A 308 -12.77 8.99 7.59
N MET A 309 -13.16 7.72 7.57
CA MET A 309 -12.90 6.82 6.45
C MET A 309 -13.67 7.19 5.19
N ASP A 310 -14.89 7.71 5.31
CA ASP A 310 -15.67 8.15 4.15
C ASP A 310 -15.05 9.40 3.51
N VAL A 311 -14.49 10.32 4.31
CA VAL A 311 -13.68 11.44 3.80
C VAL A 311 -12.43 10.95 3.07
N VAL A 312 -11.72 9.95 3.61
CA VAL A 312 -10.53 9.37 2.98
C VAL A 312 -10.88 8.75 1.63
N LYS A 313 -11.99 8.02 1.52
CA LYS A 313 -12.43 7.41 0.26
C LYS A 313 -12.74 8.47 -0.79
N ALA A 314 -13.51 9.49 -0.42
CA ALA A 314 -13.85 10.60 -1.32
C ALA A 314 -12.56 11.29 -1.82
N LEU A 315 -11.62 11.58 -0.93
CA LEU A 315 -10.33 12.16 -1.31
C LEU A 315 -9.55 11.28 -2.29
N LEU A 316 -9.44 9.97 -2.02
CA LEU A 316 -8.72 9.04 -2.88
C LEU A 316 -9.43 8.84 -4.23
N GLU A 317 -10.74 9.03 -4.31
CA GLU A 317 -11.51 9.00 -5.55
C GLU A 317 -11.29 10.27 -6.39
N GLU A 318 -11.24 11.44 -5.74
CA GLU A 318 -10.96 12.74 -6.39
C GLU A 318 -9.51 12.86 -6.86
N GLU A 319 -8.54 12.37 -6.07
CA GLU A 319 -7.11 12.42 -6.40
C GLU A 319 -6.68 11.35 -7.43
N MET A 320 -7.60 10.49 -7.87
CA MET A 320 -7.24 9.45 -8.83
C MET A 320 -6.72 10.06 -10.13
N PRO A 321 -5.56 9.60 -10.62
CA PRO A 321 -5.18 9.89 -12.00
C PRO A 321 -6.24 9.29 -12.92
N LEU A 322 -6.74 10.08 -13.87
CA LEU A 322 -7.47 9.54 -15.01
C LEU A 322 -6.56 8.49 -15.65
N LEU A 323 -6.94 7.21 -15.54
CA LEU A 323 -6.32 6.14 -16.33
C LEU A 323 -6.75 6.41 -17.77
N GLY A 324 -5.86 7.04 -18.53
CA GLY A 324 -6.04 7.30 -19.95
C GLY A 324 -6.08 6.02 -20.77
#